data_AF-A0A2W4NXT3-F1
#
_entry.id   AF-A0A2W4NXT3-F1
#
_cell.length_a   1.000
_cell.length_b   1.000
_cell.length_c   1.000
_cell.angle_alpha   90.00
_cell.angle_beta   90.00
_cell.angle_gamma   90.00
#
_symmetry.space_group_name_H-M   'P 1'
#
loop_
_entity.id
_entity.type
_entity.pdbx_description
1 polymer ?
#
loop_
_entity_poly.entity_id
_entity_poly.type
_entity_poly.pdbx_seq_one_letter_code
_entity_poly.pdbx_strand_id
1 'polypeptide(L)'
;MNLSRRLISCLTVCAALGAAAPASALNGFLAGKTDPDLKTHTTQIVVMKKGERTAVSVMPDYQGPIEPFALVLLVPGDVTADRVVTIKREFVDRVDTVSAPRFHEFWEQDPCDPAPPQQEWERSLKVEGAGFLGGGSISGGGKTAKELFLDTEAKKKEGEYRFTVLEPGSDVVAWLGKKGYKAPANAAATVKPYLDQGYRAVVAEVDPKRIELIGGDRAQLSPIRFFTEQPFETIPVKPGQLNSPGKQELLVYVLADGRYEVKNYQNQFPPTNVAVDFVVKERMGEFYAALHDIILSKNPRTFLTEYVWPTDGCGQPCASEPLLIHEILSLGGDAFEELVPKAERFPKPPELTPEEKAAQDAELKALKPKERRERKKQMEAERRTVAERKALLERHKYVLTRLHYRHDSASLPEDPKIGPASGAIEGGVDLPKGQKMEVSSDVKQASENRLQTRYNHFHPWKPTIQCEHPERGKWGKSPPDYRGLRKIWVAQDLARKNRKQIDPQKVVLTSVPALGLGASAATPAPSASAPTDATEASAASSSDCGCRVAGGAPNERNAGMASLVGAALGAFALLRRRRQR
;
A
#
# COMPACT_ATOMS: atom_id res chain seq x y z
N MET A 1 84.52 9.06 -18.78
CA MET A 1 83.97 8.58 -20.06
C MET A 1 82.46 8.40 -19.93
N ASN A 2 81.72 9.28 -20.60
CA ASN A 2 80.45 9.09 -21.32
C ASN A 2 79.35 8.12 -20.81
N LEU A 3 78.17 8.75 -20.61
CA LEU A 3 76.85 8.41 -21.16
C LEU A 3 76.22 7.04 -20.83
N SER A 4 75.08 7.04 -20.12
CA SER A 4 73.76 7.08 -20.80
C SER A 4 72.56 7.07 -19.84
N ARG A 5 71.64 8.00 -20.14
CA ARG A 5 70.23 8.16 -19.76
C ARG A 5 69.45 6.87 -19.45
N ARG A 6 68.54 6.95 -18.47
CA ARG A 6 67.07 6.98 -18.69
C ARG A 6 66.33 7.38 -17.41
N LEU A 7 65.54 8.45 -17.52
CA LEU A 7 64.51 8.87 -16.58
C LEU A 7 63.34 7.87 -16.57
N ILE A 8 62.84 7.51 -15.39
CA ILE A 8 61.42 7.18 -15.17
C ILE A 8 61.00 7.89 -13.89
N SER A 9 60.16 8.90 -14.06
CA SER A 9 59.49 9.66 -12.99
C SER A 9 58.29 8.84 -12.50
N CYS A 10 58.33 8.36 -11.25
CA CYS A 10 57.16 7.79 -10.59
C CYS A 10 56.42 8.91 -9.84
N LEU A 11 55.34 9.39 -10.45
CA LEU A 11 54.37 10.29 -9.81
C LEU A 11 53.52 9.46 -8.84
N THR A 12 53.80 9.53 -7.55
CA THR A 12 52.95 8.98 -6.49
C THR A 12 51.70 9.86 -6.34
N VAL A 13 50.59 9.45 -6.95
CA VAL A 13 49.26 9.99 -6.68
C VAL A 13 48.73 9.33 -5.42
N CYS A 14 48.74 10.05 -4.30
CA CYS A 14 48.01 9.67 -3.09
C CYS A 14 46.50 9.73 -3.38
N ALA A 15 45.91 8.58 -3.66
CA ALA A 15 44.46 8.42 -3.70
C ALA A 15 43.90 8.55 -2.28
N ALA A 16 43.43 9.76 -1.93
CA ALA A 16 42.55 9.96 -0.79
C ALA A 16 41.19 9.30 -1.11
N LEU A 17 41.05 8.03 -0.74
CA LEU A 17 39.76 7.35 -0.66
C LEU A 17 38.94 7.98 0.47
N GLY A 18 38.29 9.11 0.17
CA GLY A 18 37.17 9.59 0.96
C GLY A 18 36.03 8.60 0.83
N ALA A 19 35.75 7.83 1.88
CA ALA A 19 34.53 7.06 1.99
C ALA A 19 33.35 8.05 1.95
N ALA A 20 32.65 8.12 0.82
CA ALA A 20 31.39 8.85 0.72
C ALA A 20 30.41 8.21 1.71
N ALA A 21 29.94 8.98 2.68
CA ALA A 21 28.92 8.52 3.61
C ALA A 21 27.66 8.08 2.83
N PRO A 22 27.03 6.97 3.22
CA PRO A 22 25.80 6.49 2.58
C PRO A 22 24.65 7.48 2.85
N ALA A 23 23.73 7.60 1.90
CA ALA A 23 22.82 8.72 1.84
C ALA A 23 21.44 8.23 1.33
N SER A 24 20.37 8.36 2.12
CA SER A 24 18.98 8.01 1.74
C SER A 24 17.81 9.03 1.95
N ALA A 25 16.58 8.79 1.49
CA ALA A 25 15.52 9.78 1.33
C ALA A 25 14.62 10.07 2.55
N LEU A 26 14.52 11.34 2.93
CA LEU A 26 13.48 12.01 3.73
C LEU A 26 13.51 13.50 3.33
N ASN A 27 12.34 14.16 3.28
CA ASN A 27 12.21 15.59 2.94
C ASN A 27 12.73 16.55 4.02
N GLY A 28 13.87 16.23 4.63
CA GLY A 28 14.18 16.67 5.97
C GLY A 28 15.20 15.80 6.67
N PHE A 29 15.46 16.02 7.96
CA PHE A 29 16.33 15.16 8.76
C PHE A 29 15.88 15.11 10.22
N LEU A 30 16.37 14.13 10.96
CA LEU A 30 16.13 13.94 12.39
C LEU A 30 17.30 14.48 13.21
N ALA A 31 16.98 15.20 14.28
CA ALA A 31 17.95 15.72 15.25
C ALA A 31 17.56 15.30 16.68
N GLY A 32 18.44 14.58 17.37
CA GLY A 32 18.23 14.12 18.75
C GLY A 32 18.74 15.09 19.81
N LYS A 33 18.51 14.78 21.09
CA LYS A 33 19.15 15.51 22.22
C LYS A 33 20.61 15.08 22.44
N THR A 34 20.92 13.82 22.19
CA THR A 34 22.25 13.20 22.34
C THR A 34 22.84 12.90 20.96
N ASP A 35 24.03 12.26 20.88
CA ASP A 35 24.63 11.90 19.59
C ASP A 35 23.73 10.91 18.84
N PRO A 36 23.00 11.32 17.80
CA PRO A 36 21.80 10.61 17.41
C PRO A 36 22.16 9.52 16.39
N ASP A 37 22.21 8.26 16.81
CA ASP A 37 22.09 7.10 15.91
C ASP A 37 20.62 6.94 15.43
N LEU A 38 20.02 8.06 15.00
CA LEU A 38 18.64 8.13 14.52
C LEU A 38 18.61 7.71 13.06
N LYS A 39 17.80 6.70 12.77
CA LYS A 39 17.67 6.09 11.46
C LYS A 39 16.25 6.21 10.94
N THR A 40 16.15 6.47 9.65
CA THR A 40 14.94 6.30 8.87
C THR A 40 15.22 5.17 7.88
N HIS A 41 14.31 4.21 7.73
CA HIS A 41 14.41 3.11 6.77
C HIS A 41 13.47 3.30 5.60
N THR A 42 12.34 3.97 5.83
CA THR A 42 11.29 4.19 4.85
C THR A 42 10.78 5.62 4.96
N THR A 43 10.66 6.30 3.83
CA THR A 43 9.90 7.55 3.75
C THR A 43 8.76 7.39 2.75
N GLN A 44 7.55 7.61 3.25
CA GLN A 44 6.33 7.67 2.44
C GLN A 44 5.92 9.13 2.24
N ILE A 45 5.69 9.50 0.98
CA ILE A 45 5.31 10.86 0.59
C ILE A 45 4.04 10.78 -0.24
N VAL A 46 2.98 11.45 0.19
CA VAL A 46 1.77 11.64 -0.63
C VAL A 46 1.79 13.05 -1.18
N VAL A 47 1.79 13.20 -2.50
CA VAL A 47 1.67 14.48 -3.20
C VAL A 47 0.31 14.53 -3.88
N MET A 48 -0.59 15.37 -3.38
CA MET A 48 -1.84 15.67 -4.07
C MET A 48 -1.68 16.98 -4.85
N LYS A 49 -2.10 17.00 -6.12
CA LYS A 49 -2.02 18.19 -6.97
C LYS A 49 -3.39 18.48 -7.58
N LYS A 50 -3.83 19.75 -7.52
CA LYS A 50 -5.04 20.22 -8.19
C LYS A 50 -4.93 21.71 -8.50
N GLY A 51 -5.02 22.06 -9.77
CA GLY A 51 -4.76 23.44 -10.23
C GLY A 51 -3.37 23.91 -9.79
N GLU A 52 -3.28 25.08 -9.17
CA GLU A 52 -2.02 25.66 -8.69
C GLU A 52 -1.61 25.17 -7.29
N ARG A 53 -2.51 24.48 -6.56
CA ARG A 53 -2.26 24.08 -5.16
C ARG A 53 -1.72 22.64 -5.11
N THR A 54 -0.68 22.45 -4.30
CA THR A 54 -0.12 21.13 -3.99
C THR A 54 -0.18 20.89 -2.49
N ALA A 55 -0.74 19.75 -2.07
CA ALA A 55 -0.63 19.26 -0.71
C ALA A 55 0.37 18.11 -0.64
N VAL A 56 1.24 18.13 0.37
CA VAL A 56 2.29 17.12 0.56
C VAL A 56 2.19 16.57 1.96
N SER A 57 2.01 15.27 2.11
CA SER A 57 2.11 14.55 3.39
C SER A 57 3.41 13.76 3.42
N VAL A 58 4.22 13.96 4.46
CA VAL A 58 5.51 13.27 4.65
C VAL A 58 5.42 12.40 5.90
N MET A 59 5.72 11.11 5.74
CA MET A 59 5.70 10.11 6.81
C MET A 59 6.99 9.29 6.79
N PRO A 60 8.06 9.74 7.47
CA PRO A 60 9.23 8.90 7.72
C PRO A 60 8.93 7.90 8.84
N ASP A 61 9.56 6.74 8.79
CA ASP A 61 9.67 5.91 9.98
C ASP A 61 10.86 6.34 10.86
N TYR A 62 10.86 5.82 12.08
CA TYR A 62 11.83 6.17 13.11
C TYR A 62 12.43 4.92 13.75
N GLN A 63 13.76 4.86 13.81
CA GLN A 63 14.51 3.99 14.68
C GLN A 63 15.54 4.81 15.49
N GLY A 64 15.49 4.70 16.81
CA GLY A 64 16.38 5.37 17.73
C GLY A 64 15.88 5.35 19.19
N PRO A 65 16.59 6.03 20.11
CA PRO A 65 16.21 6.11 21.52
C PRO A 65 14.85 6.78 21.73
N ILE A 66 14.06 6.32 22.72
CA ILE A 66 12.76 6.92 23.06
C ILE A 66 12.98 8.23 23.88
N GLU A 67 13.64 9.19 23.26
CA GLU A 67 13.95 10.52 23.78
C GLU A 67 13.33 11.60 22.87
N PRO A 68 13.10 12.82 23.35
CA PRO A 68 12.66 13.92 22.49
C PRO A 68 13.63 14.14 21.32
N PHE A 69 13.09 14.29 20.12
CA PHE A 69 13.84 14.62 18.93
C PHE A 69 13.07 15.62 18.07
N ALA A 70 13.73 16.23 17.10
CA ALA A 70 13.13 17.12 16.13
C ALA A 70 13.19 16.50 14.74
N LEU A 71 12.04 16.49 14.05
CA LEU A 71 11.97 16.25 12.62
C LEU A 71 11.98 17.60 11.91
N VAL A 72 13.04 17.89 11.17
CA VAL A 72 13.14 19.08 10.32
C VAL A 72 12.63 18.71 8.94
N LEU A 73 11.65 19.43 8.41
CA LEU A 73 11.18 19.30 7.03
C LEU A 73 11.53 20.54 6.22
N LEU A 74 11.97 20.36 4.97
CA LEU A 74 12.14 21.44 4.02
C LEU A 74 10.85 21.61 3.22
N VAL A 75 10.29 22.81 3.27
CA VAL A 75 9.03 23.15 2.62
C VAL A 75 9.21 24.41 1.76
N PRO A 76 8.39 24.61 0.71
CA PRO A 76 8.39 25.85 -0.06
C PRO A 76 8.18 27.10 0.81
N GLY A 77 8.72 28.23 0.39
CA GLY A 77 8.80 29.45 1.22
C GLY A 77 7.44 30.05 1.61
N ASP A 78 6.37 29.77 0.84
CA ASP A 78 5.01 30.23 1.10
C ASP A 78 4.26 29.39 2.15
N VAL A 79 4.86 28.31 2.65
CA VAL A 79 4.25 27.48 3.70
C VAL A 79 4.34 28.21 5.04
N THR A 80 3.18 28.49 5.63
CA THR A 80 3.00 29.14 6.93
C THR A 80 2.48 28.14 7.99
N ALA A 81 2.48 28.54 9.27
CA ALA A 81 2.12 27.65 10.37
C ALA A 81 0.70 27.10 10.28
N ASP A 82 -0.26 27.87 9.77
CA ASP A 82 -1.65 27.46 9.54
C ASP A 82 -1.80 26.45 8.40
N ARG A 83 -0.81 26.38 7.49
CA ARG A 83 -0.78 25.43 6.37
C ARG A 83 -0.15 24.09 6.75
N VAL A 84 0.45 23.96 7.93
CA VAL A 84 1.08 22.72 8.42
C VAL A 84 0.20 22.04 9.46
N VAL A 85 -0.14 20.78 9.22
CA VAL A 85 -0.97 19.99 10.13
C VAL A 85 -0.42 18.57 10.28
N THR A 86 -0.84 17.89 11.33
CA THR A 86 -0.65 16.45 11.46
C THR A 86 -1.93 15.75 11.07
N ILE A 87 -1.83 14.71 10.26
CA ILE A 87 -2.97 13.87 9.87
C ILE A 87 -2.82 12.48 10.49
N LYS A 88 -3.88 11.68 10.47
CA LYS A 88 -3.80 10.32 10.97
C LYS A 88 -3.00 9.44 10.01
N ARG A 89 -2.17 8.59 10.59
CA ARG A 89 -1.37 7.58 9.89
C ARG A 89 -2.20 6.68 8.97
N GLU A 90 -3.40 6.28 9.43
CA GLU A 90 -4.30 5.38 8.70
C GLU A 90 -4.56 5.82 7.26
N PHE A 91 -4.54 7.13 6.96
CA PHE A 91 -4.76 7.62 5.60
C PHE A 91 -3.60 7.29 4.65
N VAL A 92 -2.36 7.40 5.10
CA VAL A 92 -1.20 7.03 4.28
C VAL A 92 -1.07 5.50 4.21
N ASP A 93 -1.37 4.79 5.29
CA ASP A 93 -1.40 3.32 5.29
C ASP A 93 -2.46 2.76 4.32
N ARG A 94 -3.61 3.43 4.19
CA ARG A 94 -4.65 3.09 3.20
C ARG A 94 -4.18 3.30 1.77
N VAL A 95 -3.53 4.42 1.48
CA VAL A 95 -2.91 4.67 0.16
C VAL A 95 -1.86 3.59 -0.15
N ASP A 96 -1.02 3.24 0.81
CA ASP A 96 -0.03 2.17 0.67
C ASP A 96 -0.69 0.82 0.39
N THR A 97 -1.70 0.44 1.18
CA THR A 97 -2.38 -0.86 1.06
C THR A 97 -3.10 -1.00 -0.28
N VAL A 98 -3.87 0.01 -0.71
CA VAL A 98 -4.62 -0.03 -1.98
C VAL A 98 -3.69 -0.14 -3.19
N SER A 99 -2.53 0.52 -3.13
CA SER A 99 -1.60 0.62 -4.26
C SER A 99 -0.48 -0.43 -4.25
N ALA A 100 -0.33 -1.21 -3.18
CA ALA A 100 0.77 -2.15 -3.05
C ALA A 100 0.74 -3.28 -4.11
N PRO A 101 1.93 -3.82 -4.47
CA PRO A 101 2.04 -5.07 -5.19
C PRO A 101 1.30 -6.20 -4.46
N ARG A 102 0.55 -7.01 -5.20
CA ARG A 102 -0.42 -7.94 -4.59
C ARG A 102 -0.32 -9.36 -5.14
N PHE A 103 -0.69 -10.31 -4.31
CA PHE A 103 -0.87 -11.71 -4.66
C PHE A 103 -2.33 -12.00 -4.98
N HIS A 104 -2.58 -12.80 -6.02
CA HIS A 104 -3.92 -13.26 -6.37
C HIS A 104 -3.96 -14.73 -6.76
N GLU A 105 -5.09 -15.38 -6.51
CA GLU A 105 -5.33 -16.79 -6.78
C GLU A 105 -6.41 -16.93 -7.84
N PHE A 106 -6.08 -17.62 -8.93
CA PHE A 106 -7.05 -18.06 -9.92
C PHE A 106 -7.34 -19.54 -9.73
N TRP A 107 -8.62 -19.89 -9.72
CA TRP A 107 -9.08 -21.26 -9.59
C TRP A 107 -9.66 -21.72 -10.92
N GLU A 108 -9.23 -22.87 -11.42
CA GLU A 108 -9.90 -23.48 -12.56
C GLU A 108 -11.34 -23.81 -12.15
N GLN A 109 -12.31 -23.31 -12.92
CA GLN A 109 -13.73 -23.54 -12.68
C GLN A 109 -14.12 -24.95 -13.13
N ASP A 110 -15.30 -25.41 -12.71
CA ASP A 110 -15.83 -26.71 -13.11
C ASP A 110 -15.84 -26.85 -14.64
N PRO A 111 -15.07 -27.80 -15.21
CA PRO A 111 -15.04 -28.01 -16.65
C PRO A 111 -16.40 -28.37 -17.25
N CYS A 112 -17.33 -28.87 -16.43
CA CYS A 112 -18.66 -29.26 -16.82
C CYS A 112 -19.70 -28.13 -16.71
N ASP A 113 -19.35 -27.00 -16.08
CA ASP A 113 -20.23 -25.83 -15.99
C ASP A 113 -20.04 -24.92 -17.20
N PRO A 114 -21.03 -24.76 -18.10
CA PRO A 114 -20.90 -23.88 -19.27
C PRO A 114 -20.92 -22.39 -18.91
N ALA A 115 -21.17 -22.02 -17.65
CA ALA A 115 -21.17 -20.62 -17.24
C ALA A 115 -19.79 -19.97 -17.41
N PRO A 116 -19.73 -18.68 -17.79
CA PRO A 116 -18.47 -17.95 -17.85
C PRO A 116 -17.85 -17.85 -16.45
N PRO A 117 -16.52 -17.98 -16.33
CA PRO A 117 -15.85 -17.87 -15.04
C PRO A 117 -16.05 -16.47 -14.46
N GLN A 118 -16.54 -16.41 -13.22
CA GLN A 118 -16.74 -15.15 -12.50
C GLN A 118 -15.53 -14.85 -11.61
N GLN A 119 -15.14 -13.60 -11.54
CA GLN A 119 -14.08 -13.14 -10.64
C GLN A 119 -14.61 -12.71 -9.27
N GLU A 120 -13.75 -12.74 -8.25
CA GLU A 120 -14.14 -12.31 -6.89
C GLU A 120 -14.61 -10.85 -6.86
N TRP A 121 -13.99 -9.97 -7.65
CA TRP A 121 -14.33 -8.54 -7.74
C TRP A 121 -15.51 -8.23 -8.67
N GLU A 122 -16.01 -9.20 -9.43
CA GLU A 122 -17.21 -9.05 -10.28
C GLU A 122 -18.49 -9.34 -9.52
N ARG A 123 -18.40 -9.90 -8.30
CA ARG A 123 -19.55 -10.09 -7.42
C ARG A 123 -20.14 -8.72 -7.11
N SER A 124 -21.16 -8.33 -7.87
CA SER A 124 -21.94 -7.16 -7.55
C SER A 124 -22.61 -7.42 -6.20
N LEU A 125 -22.38 -6.55 -5.21
CA LEU A 125 -23.22 -6.48 -4.01
C LEU A 125 -24.60 -5.89 -4.33
N LYS A 126 -25.08 -5.98 -5.58
CA LYS A 126 -26.50 -5.81 -5.85
C LYS A 126 -27.16 -7.04 -5.24
N VAL A 127 -27.74 -6.84 -4.05
CA VAL A 127 -28.70 -7.76 -3.49
C VAL A 127 -29.87 -7.80 -4.46
N GLU A 128 -29.86 -8.73 -5.41
CA GLU A 128 -31.04 -9.09 -6.17
C GLU A 128 -31.91 -10.00 -5.28
N GLY A 129 -32.71 -9.35 -4.43
CA GLY A 129 -33.89 -9.95 -3.78
C GLY A 129 -33.65 -10.86 -2.57
N ALA A 130 -34.63 -10.81 -1.67
CA ALA A 130 -34.86 -11.67 -0.48
C ALA A 130 -33.90 -11.48 0.70
N GLY A 131 -34.36 -10.70 1.69
CA GLY A 131 -33.75 -10.65 3.02
C GLY A 131 -33.75 -12.01 3.70
N PHE A 132 -32.56 -12.47 4.08
CA PHE A 132 -32.33 -13.66 4.91
C PHE A 132 -32.76 -13.47 6.37
N LEU A 133 -33.01 -12.22 6.80
CA LEU A 133 -33.72 -11.92 8.03
C LEU A 133 -35.18 -11.69 7.65
N GLY A 134 -36.08 -12.58 8.08
CA GLY A 134 -37.52 -12.55 7.81
C GLY A 134 -38.25 -11.32 8.37
N GLY A 135 -37.91 -10.14 7.86
CA GLY A 135 -38.72 -8.93 7.90
C GLY A 135 -39.42 -8.80 6.56
N GLY A 136 -40.74 -8.71 6.58
CA GLY A 136 -41.58 -8.66 5.39
C GLY A 136 -41.12 -7.63 4.36
N SER A 137 -41.53 -7.84 3.11
CA SER A 137 -41.42 -6.86 2.03
C SER A 137 -41.90 -5.49 2.51
N ILE A 138 -40.96 -4.61 2.86
CA ILE A 138 -41.23 -3.17 2.92
C ILE A 138 -41.28 -2.70 1.46
N SER A 139 -42.39 -2.97 0.80
CA SER A 139 -42.81 -2.22 -0.37
C SER A 139 -43.22 -0.84 0.14
N GLY A 140 -42.30 0.13 0.11
CA GLY A 140 -42.65 1.52 0.46
C GLY A 140 -41.55 2.43 1.01
N GLY A 141 -40.26 2.06 0.99
CA GLY A 141 -39.16 2.97 1.34
C GLY A 141 -38.38 3.37 0.08
N GLY A 142 -38.46 4.63 -0.35
CA GLY A 142 -37.55 5.15 -1.36
C GLY A 142 -36.10 4.85 -0.95
N LYS A 143 -35.27 4.36 -1.88
CA LYS A 143 -33.87 4.05 -1.59
C LYS A 143 -33.18 5.32 -1.10
N THR A 144 -32.82 5.38 0.18
CA THR A 144 -32.07 6.51 0.74
C THR A 144 -30.79 6.68 -0.06
N ALA A 145 -30.53 7.90 -0.52
CA ALA A 145 -29.35 8.22 -1.32
C ALA A 145 -28.09 7.86 -0.54
N LYS A 146 -27.19 7.07 -1.14
CA LYS A 146 -25.97 6.57 -0.47
C LYS A 146 -25.07 7.71 0.00
N GLU A 147 -25.13 8.83 -0.70
CA GLU A 147 -24.38 10.04 -0.41
C GLU A 147 -24.69 10.58 0.98
N LEU A 148 -25.88 10.35 1.53
CA LEU A 148 -26.25 10.77 2.89
C LEU A 148 -25.43 10.08 3.99
N PHE A 149 -24.75 8.98 3.70
CA PHE A 149 -23.92 8.25 4.65
C PHE A 149 -22.42 8.50 4.50
N LEU A 150 -22.00 9.38 3.59
CA LEU A 150 -20.59 9.71 3.40
C LEU A 150 -20.06 10.53 4.56
N ASP A 151 -18.94 10.10 5.13
CA ASP A 151 -18.08 10.92 5.96
C ASP A 151 -17.30 11.88 5.06
N THR A 152 -17.52 13.18 5.24
CA THR A 152 -16.95 14.25 4.39
C THR A 152 -16.05 15.20 5.18
N GLU A 153 -15.62 14.81 6.39
CA GLU A 153 -14.78 15.64 7.23
C GLU A 153 -13.31 15.23 7.13
N ALA A 154 -12.42 16.18 6.83
CA ALA A 154 -10.99 15.95 6.95
C ALA A 154 -10.59 15.81 8.42
N LYS A 155 -9.79 14.78 8.73
CA LYS A 155 -9.42 14.45 10.11
C LYS A 155 -7.94 14.77 10.37
N LYS A 156 -7.71 15.57 11.40
CA LYS A 156 -6.38 15.92 11.90
C LYS A 156 -6.07 15.11 13.14
N LYS A 157 -4.78 14.95 13.45
CA LYS A 157 -4.29 14.40 14.71
C LYS A 157 -3.65 15.54 15.50
N GLU A 158 -3.99 15.67 16.77
CA GLU A 158 -3.39 16.69 17.63
C GLU A 158 -2.38 16.08 18.58
N GLY A 159 -1.41 16.90 18.97
CA GLY A 159 -0.57 16.64 20.13
C GLY A 159 0.73 15.87 19.88
N GLU A 160 0.92 15.19 18.75
CA GLU A 160 2.17 14.46 18.49
C GLU A 160 3.38 15.40 18.28
N TYR A 161 3.15 16.52 17.61
CA TYR A 161 4.18 17.49 17.24
C TYR A 161 3.91 18.87 17.79
N ARG A 162 4.99 19.58 18.11
CA ARG A 162 4.99 21.04 18.24
C ARG A 162 5.74 21.63 17.04
N PHE A 163 5.01 22.32 16.16
CA PHE A 163 5.59 22.93 14.97
C PHE A 163 6.18 24.30 15.27
N THR A 164 7.36 24.55 14.71
CA THR A 164 7.92 25.88 14.53
C THR A 164 8.29 26.04 13.06
N VAL A 165 7.64 26.96 12.36
CA VAL A 165 8.01 27.32 10.99
C VAL A 165 9.05 28.44 11.06
N LEU A 166 10.28 28.17 10.63
CA LEU A 166 11.37 29.15 10.70
C LEU A 166 11.24 30.19 9.60
N GLU A 167 11.63 31.43 9.87
CA GLU A 167 11.67 32.50 8.86
C GLU A 167 12.59 32.11 7.68
N PRO A 168 12.28 32.57 6.45
CA PRO A 168 13.14 32.35 5.29
C PRO A 168 14.60 32.74 5.56
N GLY A 169 15.54 31.89 5.16
CA GLY A 169 16.99 32.10 5.37
C GLY A 169 17.51 31.83 6.79
N SER A 170 16.67 31.37 7.72
CA SER A 170 17.11 31.01 9.07
C SER A 170 18.11 29.83 9.08
N ASP A 171 19.15 29.93 9.91
CA ASP A 171 20.05 28.81 10.18
C ASP A 171 19.36 27.79 11.11
N VAL A 172 18.83 26.73 10.51
CA VAL A 172 18.13 25.66 11.24
C VAL A 172 19.05 24.90 12.20
N VAL A 173 20.34 24.74 11.90
CA VAL A 173 21.28 24.01 12.76
C VAL A 173 21.60 24.85 14.00
N ALA A 174 21.82 26.15 13.84
CA ALA A 174 21.98 27.06 14.96
C ALA A 174 20.71 27.14 15.82
N TRP A 175 19.53 27.13 15.21
CA TRP A 175 18.24 27.09 15.93
C TRP A 175 18.10 25.81 16.75
N LEU A 176 18.40 24.65 16.16
CA LEU A 176 18.39 23.36 16.85
C LEU A 176 19.35 23.33 18.04
N GLY A 177 20.57 23.85 17.86
CA GLY A 177 21.56 23.95 18.93
C GLY A 177 21.09 24.80 20.11
N LYS A 178 20.46 25.95 19.85
CA LYS A 178 19.84 26.80 20.89
C LYS A 178 18.72 26.09 21.66
N LYS A 179 18.06 25.12 21.03
CA LYS A 179 17.01 24.27 21.63
C LYS A 179 17.57 22.98 22.24
N GLY A 180 18.89 22.81 22.26
CA GLY A 180 19.56 21.64 22.81
C GLY A 180 19.40 20.38 21.96
N TYR A 181 19.14 20.51 20.66
CA TYR A 181 19.18 19.40 19.72
C TYR A 181 20.53 19.37 18.98
N LYS A 182 21.03 18.17 18.70
CA LYS A 182 22.23 17.94 17.90
C LYS A 182 21.79 17.47 16.50
N ALA A 183 22.05 18.30 15.50
CA ALA A 183 21.86 17.92 14.10
C ALA A 183 22.92 16.90 13.66
N PRO A 184 22.61 16.05 12.67
CA PRO A 184 23.60 15.17 12.05
C PRO A 184 24.80 15.96 11.48
N ALA A 185 25.94 15.28 11.35
CA ALA A 185 27.10 15.85 10.67
C ALA A 185 26.71 16.32 9.25
N ASN A 186 27.26 17.45 8.80
CA ASN A 186 26.98 18.06 7.49
C ASN A 186 25.56 18.60 7.28
N ALA A 187 24.66 18.58 8.28
CA ALA A 187 23.28 19.06 8.12
C ALA A 187 23.18 20.47 7.53
N ALA A 188 23.99 21.42 8.02
CA ALA A 188 23.99 22.80 7.53
C ALA A 188 24.35 22.89 6.03
N ALA A 189 25.38 22.17 5.59
CA ALA A 189 25.79 22.15 4.20
C ALA A 189 24.75 21.46 3.30
N THR A 190 24.08 20.43 3.80
CA THR A 190 23.04 19.70 3.05
C THR A 190 21.78 20.54 2.85
N VAL A 191 21.35 21.33 3.85
CA VAL A 191 20.11 22.13 3.73
C VAL A 191 20.31 23.47 3.03
N LYS A 192 21.53 24.04 3.06
CA LYS A 192 21.82 25.36 2.51
C LYS A 192 21.33 25.54 1.06
N PRO A 193 21.56 24.61 0.11
CA PRO A 193 21.11 24.78 -1.27
C PRO A 193 19.59 24.96 -1.41
N TYR A 194 18.80 24.33 -0.55
CA TYR A 194 17.34 24.47 -0.56
C TYR A 194 16.91 25.83 0.00
N LEU A 195 17.54 26.27 1.10
CA LEU A 195 17.27 27.58 1.68
C LEU A 195 17.62 28.70 0.68
N ASP A 196 18.73 28.55 -0.06
CA ASP A 196 19.11 29.46 -1.15
C ASP A 196 18.10 29.44 -2.32
N GLN A 197 17.40 28.32 -2.52
CA GLN A 197 16.34 28.15 -3.54
C GLN A 197 14.95 28.59 -3.04
N GLY A 198 14.86 29.24 -1.88
CA GLY A 198 13.60 29.77 -1.36
C GLY A 198 12.75 28.78 -0.55
N TYR A 199 13.32 27.63 -0.15
CA TYR A 199 12.70 26.77 0.86
C TYR A 199 12.90 27.37 2.26
N ARG A 200 12.06 26.94 3.20
CA ARG A 200 12.20 27.20 4.63
C ARG A 200 12.08 25.90 5.43
N ALA A 201 12.55 25.93 6.66
CA ALA A 201 12.49 24.77 7.55
C ALA A 201 11.24 24.81 8.45
N VAL A 202 10.51 23.70 8.48
CA VAL A 202 9.53 23.41 9.52
C VAL A 202 10.17 22.46 10.51
N VAL A 203 10.27 22.86 11.77
CA VAL A 203 10.76 22.00 12.83
C VAL A 203 9.58 21.43 13.60
N ALA A 204 9.42 20.12 13.57
CA ALA A 204 8.43 19.38 14.33
C ALA A 204 9.13 18.73 15.53
N GLU A 205 9.00 19.33 16.71
CA GLU A 205 9.49 18.73 17.95
C GLU A 205 8.55 17.58 18.35
N VAL A 206 9.09 16.38 18.50
CA VAL A 206 8.36 15.13 18.75
C VAL A 206 8.35 14.83 20.24
N ASP A 207 7.15 14.60 20.80
CA ASP A 207 6.99 14.07 22.15
C ASP A 207 6.96 12.53 22.12
N PRO A 208 7.99 11.84 22.65
CA PRO A 208 8.06 10.38 22.63
C PRO A 208 6.95 9.70 23.44
N LYS A 209 6.20 10.43 24.27
CA LYS A 209 5.03 9.90 24.99
C LYS A 209 3.76 9.86 24.14
N ARG A 210 3.78 10.46 22.95
CA ARG A 210 2.62 10.65 22.07
C ARG A 210 2.77 9.95 20.72
N ILE A 211 3.90 9.28 20.51
CA ILE A 211 4.16 8.45 19.33
C ILE A 211 3.72 7.00 19.58
N GLU A 212 3.40 6.30 18.50
CA GLU A 212 3.08 4.88 18.55
C GLU A 212 4.37 4.06 18.46
N LEU A 213 4.64 3.22 19.47
CA LEU A 213 5.80 2.33 19.47
C LEU A 213 5.47 1.04 18.70
N ILE A 214 6.35 0.66 17.77
CA ILE A 214 6.21 -0.55 16.93
C ILE A 214 7.09 -1.71 17.45
N GLY A 215 7.60 -1.57 18.68
CA GLY A 215 8.48 -2.52 19.36
C GLY A 215 9.97 -2.29 19.09
N GLY A 216 10.78 -2.54 20.12
CA GLY A 216 12.22 -2.25 20.14
C GLY A 216 12.48 -0.75 20.29
N ASP A 217 13.49 -0.27 19.58
CA ASP A 217 13.90 1.13 19.43
C ASP A 217 13.17 1.83 18.28
N ARG A 218 11.94 1.40 17.95
CA ARG A 218 11.22 1.84 16.75
C ARG A 218 9.89 2.49 17.08
N ALA A 219 9.59 3.56 16.36
CA ALA A 219 8.32 4.25 16.44
C ALA A 219 7.78 4.55 15.04
N GLN A 220 6.45 4.65 14.95
CA GLN A 220 5.82 5.17 13.76
C GLN A 220 5.32 6.58 14.03
N LEU A 221 5.70 7.47 13.15
CA LEU A 221 5.35 8.88 13.17
C LEU A 221 4.08 9.11 12.36
N SER A 222 3.20 9.99 12.83
CA SER A 222 2.06 10.43 12.04
C SER A 222 2.52 11.37 10.92
N PRO A 223 1.87 11.33 9.75
CA PRO A 223 2.26 12.18 8.64
C PRO A 223 2.10 13.67 8.97
N ILE A 224 3.12 14.45 8.60
CA ILE A 224 3.05 15.90 8.59
C ILE A 224 2.62 16.33 7.20
N ARG A 225 1.48 17.01 7.10
CA ARG A 225 0.94 17.54 5.86
C ARG A 225 1.13 19.05 5.80
N PHE A 226 1.60 19.54 4.67
CA PHE A 226 1.55 20.97 4.32
C PHE A 226 0.90 21.17 2.96
N PHE A 227 0.50 22.40 2.65
CA PHE A 227 0.13 22.77 1.29
C PHE A 227 0.80 24.07 0.86
N THR A 228 1.00 24.21 -0.44
CA THR A 228 1.74 25.29 -1.11
C THR A 228 1.04 25.65 -2.41
N GLU A 229 1.20 26.90 -2.83
CA GLU A 229 0.82 27.41 -4.15
C GLU A 229 2.05 27.62 -5.04
N GLN A 230 3.27 27.39 -4.52
CA GLN A 230 4.48 27.34 -5.32
C GLN A 230 4.59 26.01 -6.09
N PRO A 231 5.24 26.00 -7.27
CA PRO A 231 5.51 24.77 -8.00
C PRO A 231 6.30 23.76 -7.17
N PHE A 232 5.66 22.63 -6.86
CA PHE A 232 6.30 21.50 -6.18
C PHE A 232 6.49 20.34 -7.18
N GLU A 233 7.60 20.40 -7.92
CA GLU A 233 7.99 19.39 -8.92
C GLU A 233 9.21 18.58 -8.47
N THR A 234 9.98 19.08 -7.52
CA THR A 234 11.17 18.41 -6.99
C THR A 234 10.90 17.98 -5.56
N ILE A 235 11.12 16.70 -5.24
CA ILE A 235 10.91 16.18 -3.89
C ILE A 235 12.26 16.25 -3.16
N PRO A 236 12.43 17.10 -2.12
CA PRO A 236 13.72 17.41 -1.53
C PRO A 236 14.19 16.30 -0.59
N VAL A 237 14.46 15.11 -1.10
CA VAL A 237 14.73 13.90 -0.31
C VAL A 237 16.18 13.78 0.17
N LYS A 238 17.14 14.52 -0.41
CA LYS A 238 18.55 14.41 -0.02
C LYS A 238 18.88 14.78 1.44
N PRO A 239 18.19 15.71 2.12
CA PRO A 239 18.43 15.97 3.54
C PRO A 239 18.21 14.73 4.41
N GLY A 240 17.30 13.83 4.02
CA GLY A 240 17.05 12.60 4.77
C GLY A 240 18.21 11.66 4.84
N GLN A 241 19.19 11.94 4.00
CA GLN A 241 20.32 11.07 3.81
C GLN A 241 21.21 11.02 5.02
N LEU A 242 21.15 12.10 5.80
CA LEU A 242 21.80 12.27 7.08
C LEU A 242 21.38 11.22 8.13
N ASN A 243 20.22 10.58 7.96
CA ASN A 243 19.69 9.55 8.86
C ASN A 243 19.56 8.17 8.18
N SER A 244 20.39 7.89 7.18
CA SER A 244 20.35 6.63 6.45
C SER A 244 21.07 5.47 7.16
N PRO A 245 20.46 4.28 7.25
CA PRO A 245 21.13 3.04 7.65
C PRO A 245 21.95 2.41 6.51
N GLY A 246 22.12 3.08 5.37
CA GLY A 246 22.78 2.57 4.18
C GLY A 246 21.88 2.63 2.95
N LYS A 247 20.78 1.88 2.99
CA LYS A 247 19.75 1.84 1.93
C LYS A 247 18.36 2.04 2.53
N GLN A 248 17.54 2.92 1.95
CA GLN A 248 16.15 3.14 2.36
C GLN A 248 15.16 2.87 1.22
N GLU A 249 13.90 2.69 1.60
CA GLU A 249 12.76 2.72 0.68
C GLU A 249 12.19 4.14 0.59
N LEU A 250 12.05 4.66 -0.63
CA LEU A 250 11.32 5.88 -0.93
C LEU A 250 10.03 5.52 -1.68
N LEU A 251 8.89 5.74 -1.04
CA LEU A 251 7.57 5.54 -1.64
C LEU A 251 6.91 6.90 -1.87
N VAL A 252 6.63 7.21 -3.13
CA VAL A 252 5.95 8.44 -3.52
C VAL A 252 4.61 8.09 -4.14
N TYR A 253 3.54 8.59 -3.55
CA TYR A 253 2.18 8.47 -4.04
C TYR A 253 1.75 9.81 -4.60
N VAL A 254 1.36 9.86 -5.86
CA VAL A 254 0.85 11.09 -6.49
C VAL A 254 -0.63 10.92 -6.78
N LEU A 255 -1.47 11.81 -6.25
CA LEU A 255 -2.88 11.93 -6.60
C LEU A 255 -3.08 13.21 -7.42
N ALA A 256 -3.42 13.06 -8.68
CA ALA A 256 -3.61 14.17 -9.63
C ALA A 256 -4.63 13.78 -10.70
N ASP A 257 -4.95 14.68 -11.64
CA ASP A 257 -5.90 14.40 -12.72
C ASP A 257 -5.43 13.29 -13.69
N GLY A 258 -4.12 13.03 -13.71
CA GLY A 258 -3.50 12.00 -14.54
C GLY A 258 -2.32 11.32 -13.84
N ARG A 259 -1.68 10.39 -14.54
CA ARG A 259 -0.55 9.63 -14.00
C ARG A 259 0.74 10.47 -13.95
N TYR A 260 1.61 10.15 -13.01
CA TYR A 260 2.90 10.82 -12.81
C TYR A 260 4.07 9.86 -12.96
N GLU A 261 5.25 10.41 -13.22
CA GLU A 261 6.51 9.68 -13.27
C GLU A 261 7.67 10.57 -12.80
N VAL A 262 8.83 9.97 -12.56
CA VAL A 262 10.06 10.72 -12.27
C VAL A 262 10.73 11.15 -13.58
N LYS A 263 11.17 12.39 -13.69
CA LYS A 263 11.68 12.99 -14.95
C LYS A 263 13.19 12.92 -15.10
N ASN A 264 13.94 12.85 -14.00
CA ASN A 264 15.40 12.81 -13.99
C ASN A 264 15.99 11.44 -13.59
N TYR A 265 15.14 10.41 -13.49
CA TYR A 265 15.54 9.03 -13.24
C TYR A 265 14.88 8.09 -14.25
N GLN A 266 15.41 6.88 -14.39
CA GLN A 266 14.74 5.86 -15.19
C GLN A 266 13.45 5.43 -14.50
N ASN A 267 12.38 5.20 -15.27
CA ASN A 267 11.15 4.60 -14.78
C ASN A 267 10.98 3.23 -15.41
N GLN A 268 10.57 2.25 -14.62
CA GLN A 268 10.29 0.91 -15.09
C GLN A 268 9.02 0.38 -14.43
N PHE A 269 8.31 -0.49 -15.12
CA PHE A 269 7.21 -1.24 -14.54
C PHE A 269 7.73 -2.56 -13.97
N PRO A 270 7.39 -2.93 -12.73
CA PRO A 270 7.68 -4.28 -12.24
C PRO A 270 6.99 -5.33 -13.13
N PRO A 271 7.57 -6.53 -13.28
CA PRO A 271 6.86 -7.63 -13.91
C PRO A 271 5.53 -7.88 -13.19
N THR A 272 4.45 -7.89 -13.97
CA THR A 272 3.08 -8.08 -13.49
C THR A 272 2.44 -9.26 -14.20
N ASN A 273 1.35 -9.77 -13.66
CA ASN A 273 0.71 -11.03 -14.07
C ASN A 273 1.63 -12.26 -14.08
N VAL A 274 2.70 -12.23 -13.29
CA VAL A 274 3.68 -13.31 -13.21
C VAL A 274 3.16 -14.44 -12.34
N ALA A 275 3.23 -15.68 -12.85
CA ALA A 275 2.89 -16.87 -12.08
C ALA A 275 3.95 -17.14 -11.02
N VAL A 276 3.52 -17.41 -9.79
CA VAL A 276 4.38 -17.69 -8.64
C VAL A 276 3.90 -18.91 -7.85
N ASP A 277 4.82 -19.53 -7.12
CA ASP A 277 4.53 -20.59 -6.16
C ASP A 277 3.63 -20.08 -5.02
N PHE A 278 2.79 -20.96 -4.48
CA PHE A 278 1.83 -20.63 -3.43
C PHE A 278 2.49 -20.13 -2.14
N VAL A 279 3.74 -20.52 -1.85
CA VAL A 279 4.52 -20.05 -0.69
C VAL A 279 4.65 -18.53 -0.63
N VAL A 280 4.52 -17.84 -1.77
CA VAL A 280 4.57 -16.37 -1.86
C VAL A 280 3.37 -15.72 -1.19
N LYS A 281 2.20 -16.38 -1.13
CA LYS A 281 0.93 -15.81 -0.66
C LYS A 281 1.06 -15.00 0.62
N GLU A 282 1.51 -15.63 1.70
CA GLU A 282 1.62 -14.97 3.01
C GLU A 282 2.96 -14.24 3.20
N ARG A 283 3.87 -14.37 2.22
CA ARG A 283 5.25 -13.89 2.24
C ARG A 283 5.52 -12.89 1.12
N MET A 284 4.46 -12.17 0.74
CA MET A 284 4.44 -11.27 -0.41
C MET A 284 5.46 -10.14 -0.23
N GLY A 285 5.63 -9.63 0.99
CA GLY A 285 6.64 -8.62 1.31
C GLY A 285 8.08 -9.14 1.15
N GLU A 286 8.39 -10.34 1.64
CA GLU A 286 9.71 -10.95 1.52
C GLU A 286 10.04 -11.28 0.06
N PHE A 287 9.08 -11.84 -0.68
CA PHE A 287 9.22 -12.10 -2.11
C PHE A 287 9.48 -10.82 -2.90
N TYR A 288 8.64 -9.80 -2.72
CA TYR A 288 8.74 -8.58 -3.50
C TYR A 288 10.00 -7.78 -3.18
N ALA A 289 10.42 -7.75 -1.91
CA ALA A 289 11.66 -7.10 -1.51
C ALA A 289 12.89 -7.79 -2.14
N ALA A 290 12.89 -9.13 -2.23
CA ALA A 290 13.95 -9.88 -2.93
C ALA A 290 13.92 -9.64 -4.46
N LEU A 291 12.73 -9.60 -5.05
CA LEU A 291 12.55 -9.30 -6.48
C LEU A 291 13.02 -7.88 -6.82
N HIS A 292 12.73 -6.90 -5.96
CA HIS A 292 13.16 -5.51 -6.13
C HIS A 292 14.70 -5.40 -6.16
N ASP A 293 15.41 -6.16 -5.31
CA ASP A 293 16.88 -6.21 -5.36
C ASP A 293 17.39 -6.76 -6.71
N ILE A 294 16.73 -7.76 -7.28
CA ILE A 294 17.06 -8.30 -8.62
C ILE A 294 16.82 -7.23 -9.69
N ILE A 295 15.66 -6.55 -9.66
CA ILE A 295 15.34 -5.50 -10.63
C ILE A 295 16.39 -4.40 -10.60
N LEU A 296 16.75 -3.90 -9.41
CA LEU A 296 17.74 -2.83 -9.26
C LEU A 296 19.17 -3.28 -9.62
N SER A 297 19.50 -4.55 -9.42
CA SER A 297 20.81 -5.07 -9.85
C SER A 297 20.97 -5.08 -11.37
N LYS A 298 19.87 -5.24 -12.10
CA LYS A 298 19.82 -5.22 -13.58
C LYS A 298 19.62 -3.82 -14.12
N ASN A 299 18.88 -2.98 -13.39
CA ASN A 299 18.48 -1.63 -13.77
C ASN A 299 18.78 -0.67 -12.60
N PRO A 300 20.05 -0.25 -12.44
CA PRO A 300 20.42 0.67 -11.37
C PRO A 300 19.82 2.05 -11.62
N ARG A 301 19.49 2.78 -10.54
CA ARG A 301 18.93 4.14 -10.57
C ARG A 301 17.55 4.23 -11.25
N THR A 302 16.68 3.29 -10.92
CA THR A 302 15.36 3.14 -11.52
C THR A 302 14.26 3.22 -10.48
N PHE A 303 13.28 4.10 -10.73
CA PHE A 303 12.01 4.13 -10.02
C PHE A 303 11.05 3.11 -10.62
N LEU A 304 10.35 2.39 -9.75
CA LEU A 304 9.31 1.45 -10.13
C LEU A 304 7.94 2.15 -10.08
N THR A 305 7.23 2.14 -11.20
CA THR A 305 5.81 2.52 -11.23
C THR A 305 4.98 1.28 -10.96
N GLU A 306 4.58 1.09 -9.71
CA GLU A 306 3.97 -0.16 -9.23
C GLU A 306 2.44 -0.18 -9.41
N TYR A 307 1.82 1.00 -9.47
CA TYR A 307 0.37 1.16 -9.51
C TYR A 307 -0.02 2.50 -10.15
N VAL A 308 -1.03 2.47 -11.03
CA VAL A 308 -1.69 3.65 -11.59
C VAL A 308 -3.18 3.33 -11.79
N TRP A 309 -4.05 3.94 -10.98
CA TRP A 309 -5.50 3.67 -11.05
C TRP A 309 -6.32 4.87 -10.55
N PRO A 310 -7.54 5.10 -11.08
CA PRO A 310 -8.51 6.01 -10.49
C PRO A 310 -8.83 5.72 -9.02
N THR A 311 -9.00 6.77 -8.21
CA THR A 311 -9.25 6.67 -6.77
C THR A 311 -10.66 6.24 -6.40
N ASP A 312 -11.61 6.29 -7.35
CA ASP A 312 -12.93 5.67 -7.25
C ASP A 312 -12.90 4.15 -7.50
N GLY A 313 -11.72 3.60 -7.83
CA GLY A 313 -11.40 2.18 -7.85
C GLY A 313 -10.22 1.82 -6.93
N CYS A 314 -9.78 0.56 -7.01
CA CYS A 314 -8.73 0.01 -6.13
C CYS A 314 -7.91 -1.13 -6.77
N GLY A 315 -8.00 -1.29 -8.09
CA GLY A 315 -7.43 -2.44 -8.80
C GLY A 315 -8.32 -3.69 -8.78
N GLN A 316 -7.85 -4.75 -9.43
CA GLN A 316 -8.60 -6.00 -9.68
C GLN A 316 -7.70 -7.23 -9.48
N PRO A 317 -7.73 -7.91 -8.31
CA PRO A 317 -8.61 -7.63 -7.18
C PRO A 317 -8.22 -6.36 -6.42
N CYS A 318 -9.21 -5.83 -5.74
CA CYS A 318 -9.11 -4.74 -4.78
C CYS A 318 -8.34 -5.24 -3.55
N ALA A 319 -7.19 -4.64 -3.22
CA ALA A 319 -6.39 -5.05 -2.06
C ALA A 319 -7.12 -4.75 -0.73
N SER A 320 -7.75 -3.58 -0.70
CA SER A 320 -8.71 -3.08 0.28
C SER A 320 -9.68 -2.17 -0.47
N GLU A 321 -10.82 -1.83 0.12
CA GLU A 321 -11.80 -0.90 -0.47
C GLU A 321 -11.14 0.37 -1.08
N PRO A 322 -11.75 0.98 -2.12
CA PRO A 322 -11.29 2.25 -2.68
C PRO A 322 -11.09 3.34 -1.61
N LEU A 323 -10.30 4.36 -1.95
CA LEU A 323 -10.10 5.48 -1.04
C LEU A 323 -11.42 6.23 -0.84
N LEU A 324 -11.77 6.44 0.42
CA LEU A 324 -12.98 7.14 0.82
C LEU A 324 -12.76 8.65 0.76
N ILE A 325 -13.85 9.40 0.58
CA ILE A 325 -13.77 10.85 0.41
C ILE A 325 -13.14 11.57 1.61
N HIS A 326 -13.42 11.18 2.86
CA HIS A 326 -12.74 11.76 4.02
C HIS A 326 -11.23 11.48 4.06
N GLU A 327 -10.78 10.35 3.49
CA GLU A 327 -9.34 10.03 3.39
C GLU A 327 -8.69 10.96 2.37
N ILE A 328 -9.29 11.14 1.20
CA ILE A 328 -8.84 12.07 0.15
C ILE A 328 -8.81 13.51 0.67
N LEU A 329 -9.85 13.93 1.40
CA LEU A 329 -9.90 15.25 2.03
C LEU A 329 -8.79 15.43 3.07
N SER A 330 -8.54 14.41 3.90
CA SER A 330 -7.48 14.45 4.92
C SER A 330 -6.08 14.49 4.31
N LEU A 331 -5.85 13.84 3.17
CA LEU A 331 -4.55 13.87 2.48
C LEU A 331 -4.24 15.25 1.85
N GLY A 332 -5.25 16.10 1.63
CA GLY A 332 -5.08 17.44 1.08
C GLY A 332 -6.28 18.01 0.33
N GLY A 333 -7.33 17.21 0.08
CA GLY A 333 -8.53 17.70 -0.59
C GLY A 333 -9.24 18.84 0.14
N ASP A 334 -9.15 18.89 1.48
CA ASP A 334 -9.68 20.01 2.27
C ASP A 334 -9.05 21.35 1.90
N ALA A 335 -7.74 21.37 1.70
CA ALA A 335 -7.03 22.56 1.26
C ALA A 335 -7.47 22.98 -0.16
N PHE A 336 -7.85 22.05 -1.03
CA PHE A 336 -8.35 22.42 -2.37
C PHE A 336 -9.75 23.00 -2.34
N GLU A 337 -10.61 22.55 -1.42
CA GLU A 337 -11.99 23.04 -1.28
C GLU A 337 -12.05 24.51 -0.79
N GLU A 338 -10.98 25.04 -0.21
CA GLU A 338 -10.86 26.46 0.11
C GLU A 338 -10.89 27.36 -1.13
N LEU A 339 -10.34 26.88 -2.25
CA LEU A 339 -10.30 27.62 -3.52
C LEU A 339 -11.61 27.51 -4.31
N VAL A 340 -12.48 26.55 -3.98
CA VAL A 340 -13.71 26.30 -4.74
C VAL A 340 -14.76 27.37 -4.41
N PRO A 341 -15.35 28.04 -5.40
CA PRO A 341 -16.43 29.00 -5.18
C PRO A 341 -17.61 28.40 -4.42
N LYS A 342 -18.27 29.20 -3.57
CA LYS A 342 -19.42 28.71 -2.77
C LYS A 342 -20.54 28.13 -3.63
N ALA A 343 -20.78 28.70 -4.83
CA ALA A 343 -21.81 28.21 -5.74
C ALA A 343 -21.54 26.78 -6.24
N GLU A 344 -20.26 26.42 -6.41
CA GLU A 344 -19.84 25.07 -6.83
C GLU A 344 -19.81 24.09 -5.66
N ARG A 345 -19.48 24.56 -4.45
CA ARG A 345 -19.57 23.75 -3.23
C ARG A 345 -21.00 23.42 -2.84
N PHE A 346 -21.92 24.36 -3.06
CA PHE A 346 -23.33 24.27 -2.68
C PHE A 346 -24.26 24.44 -3.90
N PRO A 347 -24.23 23.50 -4.86
CA PRO A 347 -25.08 23.59 -6.04
C PRO A 347 -26.55 23.40 -5.69
N LYS A 348 -27.43 23.97 -6.52
CA LYS A 348 -28.87 23.72 -6.40
C LYS A 348 -29.17 22.26 -6.75
N PRO A 349 -30.05 21.56 -5.99
CA PRO A 349 -30.48 20.22 -6.35
C PRO A 349 -31.11 20.17 -7.74
N PRO A 350 -30.87 19.11 -8.52
CA PRO A 350 -31.51 18.93 -9.83
C PRO A 350 -33.03 18.87 -9.67
N GLU A 351 -33.78 19.34 -10.65
CA GLU A 351 -35.25 19.24 -10.64
C GLU A 351 -35.69 17.77 -10.59
N LEU A 352 -36.80 17.52 -9.89
CA LEU A 352 -37.35 16.17 -9.82
C LEU A 352 -37.97 15.81 -11.15
N THR A 353 -37.73 14.57 -11.58
CA THR A 353 -38.49 13.98 -12.68
C THR A 353 -39.97 13.88 -12.33
N PRO A 354 -40.89 13.81 -13.31
CA PRO A 354 -42.32 13.61 -13.05
C PRO A 354 -42.60 12.38 -12.17
N GLU A 355 -41.84 11.31 -12.35
CA GLU A 355 -41.95 10.07 -11.58
C GLU A 355 -41.53 10.26 -10.11
N GLU A 356 -40.37 10.88 -9.88
CA GLU A 356 -39.90 11.16 -8.52
C GLU A 356 -40.83 12.13 -7.78
N LYS A 357 -41.38 13.12 -8.50
CA LYS A 357 -42.35 14.05 -7.95
C LYS A 357 -43.64 13.33 -7.56
N ALA A 358 -44.14 12.44 -8.41
CA ALA A 358 -45.32 11.63 -8.11
C ALA A 358 -45.09 10.70 -6.91
N ALA A 359 -43.91 10.07 -6.81
CA ALA A 359 -43.53 9.23 -5.67
C ALA A 359 -43.42 10.05 -4.38
N GLN A 360 -42.81 11.24 -4.43
CA GLN A 360 -42.74 12.15 -3.30
C GLN A 360 -44.14 12.59 -2.84
N ASP A 361 -45.01 12.96 -3.77
CA ASP A 361 -46.39 13.37 -3.46
C ASP A 361 -47.20 12.22 -2.85
N ALA A 362 -46.99 10.98 -3.32
CA ALA A 362 -47.61 9.79 -2.75
C ALA A 362 -47.12 9.54 -1.31
N GLU A 363 -45.82 9.64 -1.05
CA GLU A 363 -45.24 9.51 0.29
C GLU A 363 -45.78 10.58 1.24
N LEU A 364 -45.84 11.83 0.80
CA LEU A 364 -46.39 12.92 1.60
C LEU A 364 -47.90 12.74 1.86
N LYS A 365 -48.67 12.23 0.91
CA LYS A 365 -50.11 11.96 1.11
C LYS A 365 -50.36 10.86 2.15
N ALA A 366 -49.46 9.89 2.26
CA ALA A 366 -49.54 8.81 3.25
C ALA A 366 -49.29 9.28 4.70
N LEU A 367 -48.65 10.44 4.91
CA LEU A 367 -48.38 11.01 6.23
C LEU A 367 -49.53 11.87 6.76
N LYS A 368 -49.60 12.01 8.09
CA LYS A 368 -50.58 12.90 8.74
C LYS A 368 -50.30 14.37 8.37
N PRO A 369 -51.33 15.24 8.28
CA PRO A 369 -51.14 16.64 7.87
C PRO A 369 -50.04 17.40 8.61
N LYS A 370 -49.86 17.14 9.92
CA LYS A 370 -48.81 17.76 10.75
C LYS A 370 -47.39 17.29 10.35
N GLU A 371 -47.23 16.03 9.96
CA GLU A 371 -45.95 15.39 9.60
C GLU A 371 -45.51 15.74 8.17
N ARG A 372 -46.45 16.07 7.27
CA ARG A 372 -46.17 16.42 5.87
C ARG A 372 -45.18 17.58 5.72
N ARG A 373 -45.34 18.62 6.55
CA ARG A 373 -44.48 19.81 6.49
C ARG A 373 -43.05 19.47 6.90
N GLU A 374 -42.89 18.68 7.97
CA GLU A 374 -41.59 18.25 8.47
C GLU A 374 -40.90 17.33 7.47
N ARG A 375 -41.62 16.34 6.92
CA ARG A 375 -41.07 15.44 5.89
C ARG A 375 -40.65 16.19 4.63
N LYS A 376 -41.45 17.15 4.15
CA LYS A 376 -41.08 17.98 2.99
C LYS A 376 -39.78 18.75 3.23
N LYS A 377 -39.64 19.37 4.42
CA LYS A 377 -38.41 20.08 4.81
C LYS A 377 -37.22 19.12 4.88
N GLN A 378 -37.42 17.92 5.43
CA GLN A 378 -36.39 16.89 5.48
C GLN A 378 -35.96 16.44 4.09
N MET A 379 -36.90 16.12 3.19
CA MET A 379 -36.61 15.73 1.81
C MET A 379 -35.84 16.81 1.04
N GLU A 380 -36.19 18.08 1.23
CA GLU A 380 -35.48 19.21 0.61
C GLU A 380 -34.04 19.34 1.15
N ALA A 381 -33.86 19.19 2.45
CA ALA A 381 -32.55 19.17 3.09
C ALA A 381 -31.70 17.98 2.61
N GLU A 382 -32.27 16.77 2.56
CA GLU A 382 -31.63 15.57 2.04
C GLU A 382 -31.20 15.75 0.58
N ARG A 383 -32.08 16.28 -0.28
CA ARG A 383 -31.74 16.58 -1.68
C ARG A 383 -30.60 17.58 -1.81
N ARG A 384 -30.57 18.60 -0.94
CA ARG A 384 -29.47 19.56 -0.86
C ARG A 384 -28.16 18.88 -0.47
N THR A 385 -28.15 18.10 0.62
CA THR A 385 -26.96 17.36 1.05
C THR A 385 -26.47 16.37 -0.01
N VAL A 386 -27.38 15.68 -0.70
CA VAL A 386 -27.02 14.78 -1.81
C VAL A 386 -26.37 15.55 -2.96
N ALA A 387 -26.93 16.70 -3.35
CA ALA A 387 -26.34 17.53 -4.40
C ALA A 387 -24.93 18.04 -4.03
N GLU A 388 -24.77 18.52 -2.79
CA GLU A 388 -23.49 18.97 -2.24
C GLU A 388 -22.44 17.86 -2.26
N ARG A 389 -22.80 16.66 -1.76
CA ARG A 389 -21.88 15.53 -1.67
C ARG A 389 -21.56 14.91 -3.02
N LYS A 390 -22.52 14.87 -3.97
CA LYS A 390 -22.23 14.47 -5.36
C LYS A 390 -21.24 15.43 -5.99
N ALA A 391 -21.43 16.73 -5.83
CA ALA A 391 -20.50 17.71 -6.38
C ALA A 391 -19.10 17.59 -5.74
N LEU A 392 -19.03 17.31 -4.43
CA LEU A 392 -17.77 17.02 -3.75
C LEU A 392 -17.05 15.80 -4.35
N LEU A 393 -17.77 14.68 -4.54
CA LEU A 393 -17.20 13.48 -5.16
C LEU A 393 -16.71 13.73 -6.59
N GLU A 394 -17.48 14.46 -7.40
CA GLU A 394 -17.10 14.81 -8.77
C GLU A 394 -15.83 15.66 -8.83
N ARG A 395 -15.65 16.58 -7.86
CA ARG A 395 -14.43 17.40 -7.76
C ARG A 395 -13.21 16.61 -7.28
N HIS A 396 -13.38 15.54 -6.52
CA HIS A 396 -12.28 14.80 -5.88
C HIS A 396 -11.98 13.45 -6.55
N LYS A 397 -12.03 13.43 -7.89
CA LYS A 397 -11.56 12.32 -8.70
C LYS A 397 -10.09 12.51 -9.05
N TYR A 398 -9.26 11.55 -8.65
CA TYR A 398 -7.83 11.55 -8.93
C TYR A 398 -7.39 10.21 -9.50
N VAL A 399 -6.28 10.20 -10.23
CA VAL A 399 -5.47 9.03 -10.53
C VAL A 399 -4.38 8.92 -9.46
N LEU A 400 -4.34 7.78 -8.76
CA LEU A 400 -3.28 7.44 -7.82
C LEU A 400 -2.13 6.76 -8.58
N THR A 401 -0.95 7.36 -8.56
CA THR A 401 0.31 6.78 -9.04
C THR A 401 1.20 6.42 -7.84
N ARG A 402 1.67 5.17 -7.77
CA ARG A 402 2.69 4.71 -6.81
C ARG A 402 4.04 4.58 -7.49
N LEU A 403 5.01 5.36 -7.04
CA LEU A 403 6.40 5.30 -7.44
C LEU A 403 7.22 4.79 -6.25
N HIS A 404 8.10 3.84 -6.50
CA HIS A 404 8.91 3.24 -5.45
C HIS A 404 10.37 3.14 -5.89
N TYR A 405 11.28 3.55 -5.03
CA TYR A 405 12.70 3.40 -5.25
C TYR A 405 13.43 3.01 -3.97
N ARG A 406 14.21 1.93 -4.04
CA ARG A 406 15.17 1.57 -3.00
C ARG A 406 16.55 2.10 -3.36
N HIS A 407 17.15 2.89 -2.48
CA HIS A 407 18.32 3.67 -2.87
C HIS A 407 19.31 3.95 -1.74
N ASP A 408 20.50 4.34 -2.17
CA ASP A 408 21.61 4.85 -1.35
C ASP A 408 22.17 6.16 -1.95
N SER A 409 23.32 6.60 -1.44
CA SER A 409 23.94 7.88 -1.83
C SER A 409 24.35 7.90 -3.27
N ALA A 410 24.94 6.79 -3.71
CA ALA A 410 25.48 6.65 -5.04
C ALA A 410 24.35 6.49 -6.06
N SER A 411 23.22 5.94 -5.65
CA SER A 411 22.09 5.67 -6.53
C SER A 411 21.06 6.81 -6.58
N LEU A 412 21.04 7.75 -5.62
CA LEU A 412 20.20 8.97 -5.63
C LEU A 412 21.06 10.23 -5.44
N PRO A 413 21.79 10.68 -6.48
CA PRO A 413 22.64 11.89 -6.41
C PRO A 413 21.85 13.21 -6.44
N GLU A 414 20.66 13.19 -7.06
CA GLU A 414 19.78 14.36 -7.25
C GLU A 414 18.40 14.11 -6.66
N ASP A 415 17.71 15.17 -6.23
CA ASP A 415 16.31 15.04 -5.84
C ASP A 415 15.43 14.60 -7.02
N PRO A 416 14.50 13.64 -6.83
CA PRO A 416 13.62 13.20 -7.90
C PRO A 416 12.65 14.32 -8.28
N LYS A 417 12.60 14.59 -9.57
CA LYS A 417 11.66 15.52 -10.19
C LYS A 417 10.44 14.73 -10.65
N ILE A 418 9.26 15.00 -10.12
CA ILE A 418 8.02 14.37 -10.54
C ILE A 418 7.28 15.26 -11.55
N GLY A 419 6.66 14.64 -12.54
CA GLY A 419 5.84 15.36 -13.51
C GLY A 419 4.77 14.48 -14.14
N PRO A 420 3.79 15.08 -14.83
CA PRO A 420 2.74 14.34 -15.52
C PRO A 420 3.37 13.45 -16.60
N ALA A 421 2.81 12.27 -16.78
CA ALA A 421 3.27 11.32 -17.77
C ALA A 421 2.21 11.12 -18.87
N SER A 422 2.66 10.85 -20.09
CA SER A 422 1.81 10.87 -21.28
C SER A 422 0.93 9.62 -21.40
N GLY A 423 -0.34 9.83 -21.70
CA GLY A 423 -1.31 8.78 -21.97
C GLY A 423 -1.65 7.93 -20.75
N ALA A 424 -2.79 7.25 -20.83
CA ALA A 424 -3.17 6.26 -19.85
C ALA A 424 -2.54 4.91 -20.17
N ILE A 425 -2.33 4.08 -19.14
CA ILE A 425 -1.68 2.77 -19.29
C ILE A 425 -2.48 1.69 -18.60
N GLU A 426 -2.42 0.48 -19.14
CA GLU A 426 -3.02 -0.74 -18.57
C GLU A 426 -1.95 -1.83 -18.43
N GLY A 427 -1.99 -2.57 -17.32
CA GLY A 427 -1.13 -3.71 -17.09
C GLY A 427 -1.45 -4.41 -15.76
N GLY A 428 -1.25 -5.72 -15.71
CA GLY A 428 -1.54 -6.50 -14.50
C GLY A 428 -3.01 -6.76 -14.23
N VAL A 429 -3.88 -6.53 -15.23
CA VAL A 429 -5.34 -6.73 -15.14
C VAL A 429 -5.85 -7.87 -16.01
N ASP A 430 -5.04 -8.36 -16.96
CA ASP A 430 -5.42 -9.46 -17.85
C ASP A 430 -5.86 -10.71 -17.07
N LEU A 431 -6.90 -11.36 -17.56
CA LEU A 431 -7.37 -12.64 -17.02
C LEU A 431 -6.67 -13.80 -17.73
N PRO A 432 -6.26 -14.84 -16.98
CA PRO A 432 -5.65 -16.03 -17.56
C PRO A 432 -6.61 -16.79 -18.47
N LYS A 433 -6.10 -17.33 -19.57
CA LYS A 433 -6.89 -18.09 -20.55
C LYS A 433 -6.26 -19.44 -20.87
N GLY A 434 -7.13 -20.41 -21.12
CA GLY A 434 -6.75 -21.74 -21.58
C GLY A 434 -6.00 -22.55 -20.53
N GLN A 435 -5.61 -23.76 -20.91
CA GLN A 435 -4.95 -24.72 -20.02
C GLN A 435 -3.53 -24.30 -19.64
N LYS A 436 -2.89 -23.46 -20.46
CA LYS A 436 -1.53 -22.93 -20.22
C LYS A 436 -1.50 -21.68 -19.34
N MET A 437 -2.66 -21.22 -18.85
CA MET A 437 -2.77 -20.02 -17.99
C MET A 437 -2.18 -18.78 -18.65
N GLU A 438 -2.42 -18.61 -19.96
CA GLU A 438 -1.82 -17.53 -20.73
C GLU A 438 -2.36 -16.18 -20.24
N VAL A 439 -1.44 -15.32 -19.82
CA VAL A 439 -1.74 -13.98 -19.30
C VAL A 439 -0.64 -13.02 -19.75
N SER A 440 -1.02 -11.83 -20.23
CA SER A 440 -0.04 -10.84 -20.65
C SER A 440 0.65 -10.21 -19.44
N SER A 441 1.98 -10.10 -19.50
CA SER A 441 2.78 -9.32 -18.56
C SER A 441 3.06 -7.89 -19.05
N ASP A 442 2.56 -7.53 -20.22
CA ASP A 442 2.88 -6.25 -20.87
C ASP A 442 2.14 -5.09 -20.20
N VAL A 443 2.81 -3.95 -20.15
CA VAL A 443 2.18 -2.66 -19.85
C VAL A 443 2.05 -1.90 -21.15
N LYS A 444 0.82 -1.56 -21.53
CA LYS A 444 0.48 -0.94 -22.81
C LYS A 444 -0.27 0.37 -22.61
N GLN A 445 -0.26 1.22 -23.63
CA GLN A 445 -1.13 2.39 -23.67
C GLN A 445 -2.61 1.95 -23.70
N ALA A 446 -3.46 2.72 -23.04
CA ALA A 446 -4.89 2.44 -22.89
C ALA A 446 -5.70 3.75 -22.88
N SER A 447 -7.03 3.63 -22.94
CA SER A 447 -7.93 4.78 -22.77
C SER A 447 -8.06 5.23 -21.32
N GLU A 448 -7.81 4.33 -20.37
CA GLU A 448 -7.96 4.56 -18.93
C GLU A 448 -6.79 3.95 -18.16
N ASN A 449 -6.46 4.54 -17.01
CA ASN A 449 -5.34 4.07 -16.18
C ASN A 449 -5.77 2.84 -15.38
N ARG A 450 -5.18 1.69 -15.69
CA ARG A 450 -5.43 0.40 -15.05
C ARG A 450 -4.15 -0.41 -14.90
N LEU A 451 -3.16 0.17 -14.23
CA LEU A 451 -1.91 -0.51 -13.90
C LEU A 451 -1.90 -0.95 -12.44
N GLN A 452 -1.55 -2.21 -12.22
CA GLN A 452 -1.23 -2.75 -10.91
C GLN A 452 -0.14 -3.82 -11.02
N THR A 453 0.68 -3.94 -9.99
CA THR A 453 1.63 -5.05 -9.87
C THR A 453 0.95 -6.24 -9.20
N ARG A 454 0.71 -7.31 -9.97
CA ARG A 454 0.01 -8.52 -9.49
C ARG A 454 0.82 -9.78 -9.78
N TYR A 455 0.93 -10.65 -8.79
CA TYR A 455 1.53 -11.97 -8.90
C TYR A 455 0.45 -13.02 -8.68
N ASN A 456 0.41 -14.01 -9.56
CA ASN A 456 -0.70 -14.95 -9.67
C ASN A 456 -0.28 -16.35 -9.23
N HIS A 457 -1.14 -17.02 -8.49
CA HIS A 457 -1.07 -18.46 -8.32
C HIS A 457 -2.30 -19.12 -8.93
N PHE A 458 -2.11 -20.31 -9.51
CA PHE A 458 -3.15 -21.01 -10.23
C PHE A 458 -3.44 -22.34 -9.55
N HIS A 459 -4.71 -22.60 -9.27
CA HIS A 459 -5.21 -23.86 -8.72
C HIS A 459 -5.95 -24.64 -9.82
N PRO A 460 -5.31 -25.63 -10.47
CA PRO A 460 -5.98 -26.47 -11.46
C PRO A 460 -7.09 -27.30 -10.85
N TRP A 461 -8.05 -27.71 -11.69
CA TRP A 461 -9.16 -28.55 -11.29
C TRP A 461 -8.66 -29.96 -10.94
N LYS A 462 -8.87 -30.36 -9.69
CA LYS A 462 -8.49 -31.67 -9.14
C LYS A 462 -9.64 -32.70 -9.10
N PRO A 463 -10.91 -32.32 -8.84
CA PRO A 463 -11.98 -33.29 -8.78
C PRO A 463 -12.16 -34.09 -10.08
N THR A 464 -12.76 -35.27 -9.98
CA THR A 464 -13.09 -36.09 -11.14
C THR A 464 -14.11 -35.38 -12.03
N ILE A 465 -13.84 -35.31 -13.32
CA ILE A 465 -14.71 -34.73 -14.34
C ILE A 465 -15.79 -35.75 -14.71
N GLN A 466 -17.06 -35.35 -14.66
CA GLN A 466 -18.22 -36.26 -14.84
C GLN A 466 -18.96 -36.07 -16.17
N CYS A 467 -18.71 -34.99 -16.90
CA CYS A 467 -19.36 -34.70 -18.18
C CYS A 467 -18.59 -35.27 -19.38
N GLU A 468 -19.30 -35.53 -20.48
CA GLU A 468 -18.75 -36.08 -21.72
C GLU A 468 -17.83 -35.09 -22.47
N HIS A 469 -18.12 -33.79 -22.38
CA HIS A 469 -17.42 -32.73 -23.11
C HIS A 469 -16.89 -31.65 -22.16
N PRO A 470 -15.81 -31.90 -21.40
CA PRO A 470 -15.29 -30.94 -20.44
C PRO A 470 -14.52 -29.78 -21.10
N GLU A 471 -14.78 -28.57 -20.62
CA GLU A 471 -14.10 -27.35 -21.03
C GLU A 471 -13.10 -26.88 -19.95
N ARG A 472 -11.83 -27.25 -20.12
CA ARG A 472 -10.74 -26.89 -19.20
C ARG A 472 -10.15 -25.50 -19.49
N GLY A 473 -9.45 -24.93 -18.51
CA GLY A 473 -8.75 -23.65 -18.66
C GLY A 473 -9.66 -22.41 -18.51
N LYS A 474 -10.81 -22.58 -17.85
CA LYS A 474 -11.66 -21.46 -17.38
C LYS A 474 -11.21 -21.08 -15.98
N TRP A 475 -10.80 -19.84 -15.77
CA TRP A 475 -10.15 -19.40 -14.53
C TRP A 475 -10.95 -18.29 -13.84
N GLY A 476 -11.25 -18.46 -12.56
CA GLY A 476 -12.08 -17.52 -11.83
C GLY A 476 -11.88 -17.60 -10.33
N LYS A 477 -12.94 -17.21 -9.62
CA LYS A 477 -13.01 -17.11 -8.16
C LYS A 477 -12.84 -18.46 -7.46
N SER A 478 -12.51 -18.38 -6.17
CA SER A 478 -12.40 -19.56 -5.31
C SER A 478 -13.72 -20.35 -5.25
N PRO A 479 -13.66 -21.69 -5.15
CA PRO A 479 -14.86 -22.50 -5.06
C PRO A 479 -15.61 -22.24 -3.73
N PRO A 480 -16.94 -22.45 -3.67
CA PRO A 480 -17.75 -22.10 -2.50
C PRO A 480 -17.31 -22.77 -1.19
N ASP A 481 -16.73 -23.96 -1.28
CA ASP A 481 -16.24 -24.76 -0.16
C ASP A 481 -14.84 -24.34 0.32
N TYR A 482 -14.12 -23.49 -0.41
CA TYR A 482 -12.82 -22.97 0.01
C TYR A 482 -12.89 -22.28 1.37
N ARG A 483 -12.10 -22.79 2.34
CA ARG A 483 -12.04 -22.33 3.74
C ARG A 483 -10.87 -21.39 4.05
N GLY A 484 -10.02 -21.07 3.07
CA GLY A 484 -8.91 -20.15 3.26
C GLY A 484 -9.36 -18.69 3.40
N LEU A 485 -8.48 -17.84 3.93
CA LEU A 485 -8.72 -16.40 3.99
C LEU A 485 -8.84 -15.83 2.58
N ARG A 486 -9.97 -15.17 2.29
CA ARG A 486 -10.26 -14.49 1.01
C ARG A 486 -9.74 -13.05 0.96
N LYS A 487 -8.78 -12.70 1.81
CA LYS A 487 -8.10 -11.41 1.77
C LYS A 487 -7.04 -11.39 0.67
N ILE A 488 -6.76 -10.20 0.13
CA ILE A 488 -5.65 -10.00 -0.79
C ILE A 488 -4.38 -9.73 0.01
N TRP A 489 -3.34 -10.50 -0.26
CA TRP A 489 -2.04 -10.31 0.37
C TRP A 489 -1.23 -9.31 -0.42
N VAL A 490 -0.63 -8.35 0.27
CA VAL A 490 0.11 -7.23 -0.34
C VAL A 490 1.53 -7.13 0.21
N ALA A 491 2.41 -6.55 -0.59
CA ALA A 491 3.79 -6.26 -0.20
C ALA A 491 3.87 -4.93 0.54
N GLN A 492 4.11 -4.98 1.86
CA GLN A 492 4.25 -3.81 2.72
C GLN A 492 5.47 -3.93 3.63
N ASP A 493 5.91 -2.79 4.17
CA ASP A 493 7.00 -2.67 5.13
C ASP A 493 8.34 -3.27 4.63
N LEU A 494 8.65 -3.06 3.34
CA LEU A 494 9.73 -3.74 2.62
C LEU A 494 11.13 -3.48 3.20
N ALA A 495 11.32 -2.37 3.91
CA ALA A 495 12.60 -2.07 4.55
C ALA A 495 12.91 -3.04 5.69
N ARG A 496 11.88 -3.61 6.33
CA ARG A 496 12.01 -4.53 7.46
C ARG A 496 11.87 -6.01 7.05
N LYS A 497 11.63 -6.28 5.77
CA LYS A 497 11.47 -7.65 5.24
C LYS A 497 12.82 -8.32 5.02
N ASN A 498 12.89 -9.62 5.36
CA ASN A 498 14.08 -10.42 5.08
C ASN A 498 14.12 -10.79 3.59
N ARG A 499 14.95 -10.07 2.84
CA ARG A 499 15.14 -10.20 1.38
C ARG A 499 15.81 -11.50 0.92
N LYS A 500 16.26 -12.35 1.85
CA LYS A 500 16.87 -13.65 1.53
C LYS A 500 15.95 -14.83 1.83
N GLN A 501 14.79 -14.57 2.42
CA GLN A 501 13.93 -15.63 2.96
C GLN A 501 13.03 -16.24 1.87
N ILE A 502 12.73 -15.51 0.78
CA ILE A 502 12.16 -16.03 -0.46
C ILE A 502 13.17 -15.79 -1.56
N ASP A 503 13.44 -16.80 -2.37
CA ASP A 503 14.30 -16.69 -3.55
C ASP A 503 13.42 -16.61 -4.80
N PRO A 504 13.33 -15.42 -5.46
CA PRO A 504 12.53 -15.26 -6.68
C PRO A 504 12.91 -16.23 -7.80
N GLN A 505 14.15 -16.73 -7.86
CA GLN A 505 14.56 -17.70 -8.89
C GLN A 505 13.85 -19.04 -8.75
N LYS A 506 13.42 -19.40 -7.54
CA LYS A 506 12.76 -20.67 -7.23
C LYS A 506 11.25 -20.59 -7.25
N VAL A 507 10.68 -19.42 -6.94
CA VAL A 507 9.24 -19.26 -6.77
C VAL A 507 8.56 -18.60 -7.97
N VAL A 508 9.30 -17.98 -8.89
CA VAL A 508 8.73 -17.44 -10.13
C VAL A 508 8.63 -18.54 -11.17
N LEU A 509 7.40 -18.83 -11.61
CA LEU A 509 7.07 -19.92 -12.52
C LEU A 509 6.96 -19.44 -13.99
N THR A 510 6.58 -18.19 -14.20
CA THR A 510 6.59 -17.58 -15.54
C THR A 510 8.01 -17.15 -15.91
N SER A 511 8.46 -17.46 -17.13
CA SER A 511 9.73 -16.94 -17.65
C SER A 511 9.71 -15.42 -17.73
N VAL A 512 10.66 -14.77 -17.06
CA VAL A 512 10.91 -13.32 -17.15
C VAL A 512 12.38 -13.12 -17.55
N PRO A 513 12.70 -13.26 -18.86
CA PRO A 513 14.09 -13.26 -19.34
C PRO A 513 14.88 -12.00 -18.98
N ALA A 514 14.23 -10.83 -18.99
CA ALA A 514 14.85 -9.55 -18.63
C ALA A 514 15.44 -9.52 -17.22
N LEU A 515 14.92 -10.36 -16.31
CA LEU A 515 15.42 -10.51 -14.94
C LEU A 515 16.16 -11.83 -14.70
N GLY A 516 16.24 -12.70 -15.71
CA GLY A 516 16.78 -14.05 -15.58
C GLY A 516 15.95 -14.96 -14.65
N LEU A 517 14.62 -14.79 -14.63
CA LEU A 517 13.71 -15.57 -13.77
C LEU A 517 12.87 -16.55 -14.60
N GLY A 518 12.36 -17.59 -13.94
CA GLY A 518 11.41 -18.54 -14.55
C GLY A 518 12.03 -19.54 -15.54
N ALA A 519 13.35 -19.76 -15.47
CA ALA A 519 14.04 -20.78 -16.27
C ALA A 519 13.91 -22.22 -15.70
N SER A 520 13.37 -22.39 -14.49
CA SER A 520 13.32 -23.69 -13.80
C SER A 520 11.94 -24.35 -13.87
N ALA A 521 11.43 -24.58 -15.08
CA ALA A 521 10.35 -25.54 -15.34
C ALA A 521 10.42 -26.12 -16.76
N ALA A 522 11.63 -26.44 -17.23
CA ALA A 522 11.80 -27.42 -18.30
C ALA A 522 12.32 -28.72 -17.67
N THR A 523 11.46 -29.42 -16.94
CA THR A 523 11.64 -30.87 -16.79
C THR A 523 10.95 -31.49 -18.00
N PRO A 524 11.66 -32.18 -18.90
CA PRO A 524 11.01 -32.86 -20.00
C PRO A 524 10.04 -33.90 -19.41
N ALA A 525 8.81 -33.93 -19.92
CA ALA A 525 7.88 -35.01 -19.64
C ALA A 525 8.58 -36.35 -19.86
N PRO A 526 8.38 -37.37 -19.01
CA PRO A 526 8.83 -38.71 -19.35
C PRO A 526 8.14 -39.08 -20.66
N SER A 527 8.93 -39.36 -21.69
CA SER A 527 8.40 -39.82 -22.96
C SER A 527 7.58 -41.07 -22.70
N ALA A 528 6.28 -41.01 -22.94
CA ALA A 528 5.45 -42.18 -23.06
C ALA A 528 5.90 -42.93 -24.32
N SER A 529 6.86 -43.85 -24.18
CA SER A 529 7.05 -44.92 -25.14
C SER A 529 5.89 -45.91 -24.94
N ALA A 530 5.07 -46.05 -25.97
CA ALA A 530 3.99 -47.02 -26.05
C ALA A 530 4.48 -48.46 -25.77
N PRO A 531 3.65 -49.32 -25.16
CA PRO A 531 3.88 -50.76 -25.21
C PRO A 531 3.30 -51.33 -26.51
N THR A 532 4.14 -52.02 -27.28
CA THR A 532 3.70 -52.96 -28.32
C THR A 532 3.36 -54.30 -27.68
N ASP A 533 2.23 -54.87 -28.09
CA ASP A 533 1.69 -56.13 -27.62
C ASP A 533 2.51 -57.38 -28.01
N ALA A 534 2.44 -58.35 -27.09
CA ALA A 534 2.43 -59.81 -27.24
C ALA A 534 3.65 -60.56 -27.78
N THR A 535 4.27 -61.39 -26.93
CA THR A 535 3.98 -62.85 -26.89
C THR A 535 4.58 -63.56 -25.68
N GLU A 536 3.86 -64.58 -25.21
CA GLU A 536 4.11 -65.45 -24.06
C GLU A 536 5.35 -66.35 -24.20
N ALA A 537 6.03 -66.63 -23.08
CA ALA A 537 6.18 -68.00 -22.54
C ALA A 537 6.94 -68.01 -21.19
N SER A 538 6.47 -68.89 -20.32
CA SER A 538 6.83 -69.13 -18.92
C SER A 538 8.28 -69.54 -18.63
N ALA A 539 8.77 -69.21 -17.43
CA ALA A 539 9.34 -70.21 -16.51
C ALA A 539 9.49 -69.62 -15.08
N ALA A 540 9.15 -70.44 -14.10
CA ALA A 540 9.15 -70.17 -12.67
C ALA A 540 10.56 -70.09 -12.04
N SER A 541 10.71 -69.35 -10.94
CA SER A 541 11.25 -69.90 -9.68
C SER A 541 11.04 -68.95 -8.50
N SER A 542 10.91 -69.59 -7.34
CA SER A 542 10.48 -69.14 -6.01
C SER A 542 11.52 -68.37 -5.18
N SER A 543 11.04 -67.48 -4.30
CA SER A 543 11.40 -67.47 -2.87
C SER A 543 10.57 -66.44 -2.07
N ASP A 544 9.77 -66.94 -1.11
CA ASP A 544 9.62 -66.51 0.30
C ASP A 544 9.97 -65.06 0.72
N CYS A 545 9.29 -64.38 1.66
CA CYS A 545 8.27 -64.76 2.65
C CYS A 545 7.68 -63.48 3.32
N GLY A 546 6.47 -63.56 3.87
CA GLY A 546 6.12 -62.94 5.17
C GLY A 546 5.47 -61.54 5.23
N CYS A 547 4.13 -61.52 5.26
CA CYS A 547 3.34 -60.43 5.83
C CYS A 547 3.38 -60.44 7.38
N ARG A 548 3.34 -59.26 8.02
CA ARG A 548 2.68 -59.09 9.34
C ARG A 548 2.07 -57.69 9.47
N VAL A 549 0.74 -57.67 9.49
CA VAL A 549 -0.11 -56.62 10.08
C VAL A 549 -0.49 -57.10 11.47
N ALA A 550 -0.56 -56.20 12.45
CA ALA A 550 -1.23 -56.47 13.73
C ALA A 550 -2.08 -55.26 14.13
N GLY A 551 -3.39 -55.45 14.07
CA GLY A 551 -4.36 -54.71 14.86
C GLY A 551 -4.90 -55.62 15.97
N GLY A 552 -5.31 -55.05 17.10
CA GLY A 552 -6.00 -55.77 18.17
C GLY A 552 -6.06 -54.97 19.47
N ALA A 553 -7.27 -54.52 19.82
CA ALA A 553 -7.63 -53.61 20.90
C ALA A 553 -7.74 -54.30 22.30
N PRO A 554 -8.54 -53.78 23.26
CA PRO A 554 -8.15 -52.98 24.42
C PRO A 554 -8.31 -53.73 25.76
N ASN A 555 -7.76 -53.21 26.87
CA ASN A 555 -8.35 -53.50 28.18
C ASN A 555 -8.02 -52.45 29.26
N GLU A 556 -9.09 -52.01 29.93
CA GLU A 556 -9.10 -51.24 31.17
C GLU A 556 -8.66 -52.10 32.37
N ARG A 557 -8.04 -51.48 33.39
CA ARG A 557 -8.40 -51.66 34.81
C ARG A 557 -7.63 -50.74 35.76
N ASN A 558 -8.43 -50.14 36.65
CA ASN A 558 -8.15 -49.60 38.00
C ASN A 558 -7.43 -48.24 38.08
N ALA A 559 -8.09 -47.12 38.40
CA ALA A 559 -8.82 -46.76 39.63
C ALA A 559 -7.90 -46.50 40.84
N GLY A 560 -7.92 -45.24 41.34
CA GLY A 560 -7.49 -44.91 42.70
C GLY A 560 -6.89 -43.51 42.89
N MET A 561 -7.75 -42.52 43.18
CA MET A 561 -7.61 -41.46 44.20
C MET A 561 -8.04 -40.07 43.72
N ALA A 562 -9.27 -39.73 44.08
CA ALA A 562 -9.72 -38.37 44.33
C ALA A 562 -9.48 -38.04 45.82
N SER A 563 -8.95 -36.85 46.13
CA SER A 563 -9.20 -36.06 47.37
C SER A 563 -8.32 -34.81 47.40
N LEU A 564 -8.91 -33.62 47.16
CA LEU A 564 -8.94 -32.47 48.08
C LEU A 564 -9.40 -31.20 47.35
N VAL A 565 -10.61 -30.78 47.70
CA VAL A 565 -11.21 -29.47 47.40
C VAL A 565 -10.95 -28.56 48.61
N GLY A 566 -10.70 -27.27 48.37
CA GLY A 566 -11.26 -26.23 49.23
C GLY A 566 -10.36 -25.07 49.66
N ALA A 567 -10.92 -23.86 49.51
CA ALA A 567 -10.66 -22.62 50.23
C ALA A 567 -9.60 -21.65 49.67
N ALA A 568 -10.04 -20.68 48.85
CA ALA A 568 -9.44 -19.33 48.80
C ALA A 568 -10.38 -18.28 48.14
N LEU A 569 -11.61 -18.13 48.64
CA LEU A 569 -12.41 -16.91 48.41
C LEU A 569 -13.16 -16.58 49.71
N GLY A 570 -12.67 -15.60 50.46
CA GLY A 570 -13.41 -15.02 51.59
C GLY A 570 -12.57 -14.74 52.84
N ALA A 571 -11.64 -13.79 52.78
CA ALA A 571 -11.15 -13.05 53.96
C ALA A 571 -10.18 -11.91 53.60
N PHE A 572 -10.60 -10.87 52.87
CA PHE A 572 -9.94 -9.55 52.96
C PHE A 572 -10.94 -8.38 52.85
N ALA A 573 -12.16 -8.60 53.35
CA ALA A 573 -13.18 -7.59 53.60
C ALA A 573 -13.19 -7.11 55.08
N LEU A 574 -12.03 -7.14 55.76
CA LEU A 574 -11.87 -6.66 57.15
C LEU A 574 -10.75 -5.63 57.33
N LEU A 575 -10.30 -4.97 56.26
CA LEU A 575 -9.43 -3.79 56.33
C LEU A 575 -10.08 -2.55 55.68
N ARG A 576 -11.39 -2.41 55.86
CA ARG A 576 -12.08 -1.12 55.77
C ARG A 576 -11.90 -0.40 57.11
N ARG A 577 -11.67 0.92 57.06
CA ARG A 577 -11.69 1.89 58.18
C ARG A 577 -10.40 2.08 58.98
N ARG A 578 -9.43 2.76 58.35
CA ARG A 578 -8.78 3.92 58.98
C ARG A 578 -8.15 4.79 57.89
N ARG A 579 -8.38 6.10 57.99
CA ARG A 579 -7.88 7.20 57.14
C ARG A 579 -8.81 7.65 56.01
N GLN A 580 -9.96 8.18 56.40
CA GLN A 580 -10.29 9.56 56.03
C GLN A 580 -9.99 10.45 57.24
N ARG A 581 -8.99 11.32 57.08
CA ARG A 581 -8.91 12.70 57.58
C ARG A 581 -8.01 13.43 56.61
#